data_AF-A0A5K0W061-F1
#
_entry.id   AF-A0A5K0W061-F1
#
_cell.length_a   1.000
_cell.length_b   1.000
_cell.length_c   1.000
_cell.angle_alpha   90.00
_cell.angle_beta   90.00
_cell.angle_gamma   90.00
#
_symmetry.space_group_name_H-M   'P 1'
#
loop_
_entity.id
_entity.type
_entity.pdbx_description
1 polymer ?
#
loop_
_entity_poly.entity_id
_entity_poly.type
_entity_poly.pdbx_seq_one_letter_code
_entity_poly.pdbx_strand_id
1 'polypeptide(L)'
;MRASSDANTKQITVKKMLDFGSASKEMPLNCWFEDACVLDMDYFVKTLSGIKAKGVQPDLIGSIITHYASKWLPDLHPDSAAKTTNNSGHRSPENPTVSLMKKRFLVETLVSVLPPEVDAVPCSFMLRLLRSANLVGAEPGYRAELEKRIGHHLDQASLEDLLIPAFSHTCGTLLDVSLVLRLVKRFLSLEEGIKNGTALVKVAKLTDSYLAEVAIDSGLTVQEFEALAGALPFHARMTDDGLYRAVDTYLK
;
A
#
# COMPACT_ATOMS: atom_id res chain seq x y z
N MET A 1 65.94 -5.78 -4.14
CA MET A 1 66.11 -5.22 -5.49
C MET A 1 64.92 -5.65 -6.34
N ARG A 2 64.27 -4.66 -6.99
CA ARG A 2 63.47 -4.71 -8.24
C ARG A 2 62.60 -5.94 -8.54
N ALA A 3 61.27 -5.80 -8.53
CA ALA A 3 60.41 -5.40 -9.66
C ALA A 3 60.01 -6.63 -10.51
N SER A 4 58.74 -7.03 -10.48
CA SER A 4 57.64 -6.54 -11.33
C SER A 4 57.65 -7.23 -12.68
N SER A 5 56.60 -8.00 -13.01
CA SER A 5 55.79 -7.84 -14.22
C SER A 5 54.77 -8.98 -14.33
N ASP A 6 53.62 -8.66 -14.90
CA ASP A 6 52.67 -9.58 -15.55
C ASP A 6 51.56 -10.21 -14.69
N ALA A 7 50.69 -9.33 -14.19
CA ALA A 7 49.25 -9.62 -14.15
C ALA A 7 48.38 -8.37 -14.43
N ASN A 8 48.95 -7.34 -15.08
CA ASN A 8 48.34 -6.03 -15.32
C ASN A 8 47.53 -5.94 -16.64
N THR A 9 46.70 -6.94 -16.96
CA THR A 9 45.89 -6.88 -18.21
C THR A 9 44.44 -7.34 -18.05
N LYS A 10 43.94 -7.52 -16.82
CA LYS A 10 42.50 -7.78 -16.59
C LYS A 10 41.80 -6.75 -15.70
N GLN A 11 42.39 -5.55 -15.59
CA GLN A 11 41.82 -4.42 -14.85
C GLN A 11 41.16 -3.34 -15.72
N ILE A 12 40.93 -3.61 -17.01
CA ILE A 12 40.31 -2.65 -17.92
C ILE A 12 39.06 -3.31 -18.48
N THR A 13 37.90 -3.09 -17.84
CA THR A 13 36.56 -2.95 -18.47
C THR A 13 35.41 -2.82 -17.44
N VAL A 14 35.58 -3.11 -16.14
CA VAL A 14 34.44 -3.01 -15.19
C VAL A 14 34.60 -1.93 -14.10
N LYS A 15 35.74 -1.23 -14.06
CA LYS A 15 36.05 -0.20 -13.03
C LYS A 15 36.00 1.24 -13.55
N LYS A 16 35.21 1.51 -14.60
CA LYS A 16 35.08 2.86 -15.19
C LYS A 16 33.65 3.42 -15.26
N MET A 17 32.72 2.89 -14.47
CA MET A 17 31.36 3.47 -14.30
C MET A 17 30.97 3.70 -12.84
N LEU A 18 31.95 3.75 -11.93
CA LEU A 18 31.79 4.11 -10.53
C LEU A 18 32.88 5.11 -10.18
N ASP A 19 32.73 6.34 -10.66
CA ASP A 19 33.32 7.53 -10.06
C ASP A 19 32.69 8.76 -10.72
N PHE A 20 31.56 9.19 -10.16
CA PHE A 20 31.21 10.60 -10.11
C PHE A 20 30.64 10.89 -8.72
N GLY A 21 31.41 11.66 -7.95
CA GLY A 21 30.83 12.64 -7.03
C GLY A 21 30.65 12.22 -5.57
N SER A 22 31.74 12.40 -4.82
CA SER A 22 31.75 12.64 -3.37
C SER A 22 30.78 13.76 -2.97
N ALA A 23 29.93 13.50 -1.96
CA ALA A 23 29.77 14.29 -0.72
C ALA A 23 28.45 13.88 -0.06
N SER A 24 28.51 12.93 0.88
CA SER A 24 27.40 12.64 1.79
C SER A 24 27.21 13.82 2.73
N LYS A 25 26.32 14.73 2.30
CA LYS A 25 25.63 15.66 3.18
C LYS A 25 24.25 15.06 3.37
N GLU A 26 23.97 14.55 4.57
CA GLU A 26 22.59 14.23 4.96
C GLU A 26 21.75 15.47 4.68
N MET A 27 20.88 15.36 3.68
CA MET A 27 19.97 16.43 3.30
C MET A 27 18.92 16.53 4.41
N PRO A 28 18.71 17.71 5.02
CA PRO A 28 17.63 17.85 5.98
C PRO A 28 16.31 17.52 5.27
N LEU A 29 15.50 16.66 5.89
CA LEU A 29 14.21 16.13 5.43
C LEU A 29 13.10 17.18 5.16
N ASN A 30 13.43 18.47 5.13
CA ASN A 30 12.46 19.56 5.03
C ASN A 30 12.85 20.53 3.90
N CYS A 31 12.34 20.30 2.68
CA CYS A 31 12.44 21.28 1.58
C CYS A 31 11.50 21.00 0.37
N TRP A 32 10.83 19.84 0.27
CA TRP A 32 10.34 19.39 -1.05
C TRP A 32 8.85 19.66 -1.31
N PHE A 33 8.40 20.91 -1.28
CA PHE A 33 7.03 21.24 -1.71
C PHE A 33 6.93 22.36 -2.76
N GLU A 34 8.06 22.84 -3.27
CA GLU A 34 8.09 23.75 -4.42
C GLU A 34 7.90 22.94 -5.72
N ASP A 35 7.52 23.58 -6.83
CA ASP A 35 7.09 22.99 -8.12
C ASP A 35 7.95 21.84 -8.69
N ALA A 36 9.14 21.64 -8.14
CA ALA A 36 10.00 20.47 -8.29
C ALA A 36 9.27 19.12 -8.10
N CYS A 37 8.29 18.99 -7.21
CA CYS A 37 7.63 17.69 -6.98
C CYS A 37 6.68 17.27 -8.11
N VAL A 38 6.01 18.25 -8.73
CA VAL A 38 5.15 18.00 -9.90
C VAL A 38 6.01 17.71 -11.12
N LEU A 39 7.10 18.49 -11.30
CA LEU A 39 8.06 18.26 -12.37
C LEU A 39 8.80 16.91 -12.23
N ASP A 40 9.14 16.50 -11.00
CA ASP A 40 9.71 15.18 -10.70
C ASP A 40 8.73 14.06 -11.02
N MET A 41 7.44 14.27 -10.79
CA MET A 41 6.41 13.29 -11.10
C MET A 41 6.21 13.10 -12.60
N ASP A 42 6.13 14.18 -13.38
CA ASP A 42 6.04 14.08 -14.85
C ASP A 42 7.26 13.38 -15.45
N TYR A 43 8.44 13.68 -14.91
CA TYR A 43 9.68 13.01 -15.29
C TYR A 43 9.66 11.52 -14.91
N PHE A 44 9.18 11.19 -13.71
CA PHE A 44 9.02 9.83 -13.24
C PHE A 44 8.07 9.03 -14.15
N VAL A 45 6.89 9.55 -14.46
CA VAL A 45 5.91 8.88 -15.34
C VAL A 45 6.48 8.65 -16.75
N LYS A 46 7.18 9.64 -17.32
CA LYS A 46 7.86 9.49 -18.63
C LYS A 46 8.96 8.45 -18.59
N THR A 47 9.78 8.46 -17.53
CA THR A 47 10.85 7.47 -17.32
C THR A 47 10.26 6.07 -17.21
N LEU A 48 9.20 5.90 -16.41
CA LEU A 48 8.52 4.63 -16.23
C LEU A 48 7.91 4.12 -17.54
N SER A 49 7.32 5.01 -18.34
CA SER A 49 6.82 4.69 -19.68
C SER A 49 7.93 4.20 -20.61
N GLY A 50 9.09 4.87 -20.57
CA GLY A 50 10.28 4.44 -21.32
C GLY A 50 10.87 3.11 -20.83
N ILE A 51 10.82 2.84 -19.53
CA ILE A 51 11.23 1.56 -18.92
C ILE A 51 10.28 0.44 -19.36
N LYS A 52 8.97 0.68 -19.35
CA LYS A 52 7.95 -0.27 -19.81
C LYS A 52 8.11 -0.59 -21.30
N ALA A 53 8.39 0.42 -22.13
CA ALA A 53 8.63 0.23 -23.56
C ALA A 53 9.86 -0.63 -23.87
N LYS A 54 10.81 -0.75 -22.93
CA LYS A 54 11.98 -1.63 -23.04
C LYS A 54 11.72 -3.07 -22.60
N GLY A 55 10.49 -3.41 -22.20
CA GLY A 55 10.13 -4.77 -21.78
C GLY A 55 10.69 -5.15 -20.41
N VAL A 56 10.91 -4.18 -19.52
CA VAL A 56 11.32 -4.46 -18.14
C VAL A 56 10.22 -5.22 -17.40
N GLN A 57 10.63 -6.16 -16.55
CA GLN A 57 9.71 -7.02 -15.79
C GLN A 57 8.76 -6.19 -14.90
N PRO A 58 7.46 -6.52 -14.86
CA PRO A 58 6.46 -5.82 -14.04
C PRO A 58 6.84 -5.69 -12.57
N ASP A 59 7.43 -6.73 -11.97
CA ASP A 59 7.85 -6.73 -10.56
C ASP A 59 8.92 -5.67 -10.26
N LEU A 60 9.83 -5.43 -11.21
CA LEU A 60 10.84 -4.38 -11.08
C LEU A 60 10.21 -3.00 -11.24
N ILE A 61 9.23 -2.85 -12.13
CA ILE A 61 8.45 -1.61 -12.28
C ILE A 61 7.69 -1.32 -10.99
N GLY A 62 7.02 -2.33 -10.41
CA GLY A 62 6.34 -2.22 -9.13
C GLY A 62 7.30 -1.85 -8.00
N SER A 63 8.47 -2.47 -7.93
CA SER A 63 9.52 -2.14 -6.96
C SER A 63 9.99 -0.69 -7.07
N ILE A 64 10.20 -0.20 -8.31
CA ILE A 64 10.57 1.20 -8.56
C ILE A 64 9.47 2.15 -8.07
N ILE A 65 8.20 1.84 -8.35
CA ILE A 65 7.06 2.65 -7.90
C ILE A 65 6.94 2.64 -6.39
N THR A 66 7.01 1.47 -5.75
CA THR A 66 6.94 1.36 -4.29
C THR A 66 8.09 2.14 -3.62
N HIS A 67 9.30 2.04 -4.16
CA HIS A 67 10.44 2.80 -3.66
C HIS A 67 10.25 4.31 -3.84
N TYR A 68 9.85 4.75 -5.03
CA TYR A 68 9.55 6.16 -5.30
C TYR A 68 8.46 6.68 -4.35
N ALA A 69 7.36 5.94 -4.21
CA ALA A 69 6.24 6.32 -3.35
C ALA A 69 6.66 6.44 -1.88
N SER A 70 7.53 5.57 -1.37
CA SER A 70 8.02 5.64 0.02
C SER A 70 8.81 6.92 0.35
N LYS A 71 9.44 7.53 -0.66
CA LYS A 71 10.15 8.82 -0.53
C LYS A 71 9.18 9.98 -0.31
N TRP A 72 7.96 9.89 -0.85
CA TRP A 72 6.99 10.97 -0.89
C TRP A 72 5.83 10.80 0.09
N LEU A 73 5.53 9.56 0.45
CA LEU A 73 4.48 9.17 1.38
C LEU A 73 5.11 8.26 2.45
N PRO A 74 5.60 8.84 3.56
CA PRO A 74 6.23 8.06 4.64
C PRO A 74 5.32 6.95 5.17
N ASP A 75 4.00 7.17 5.17
CA ASP A 75 2.98 6.19 5.54
C ASP A 75 3.00 4.91 4.68
N LEU A 76 3.64 4.96 3.50
CA LEU A 76 3.86 3.81 2.61
C LEU A 76 5.19 3.09 2.87
N HIS A 77 5.95 3.47 3.89
CA HIS A 77 7.11 2.71 4.35
C HIS A 77 6.67 1.58 5.30
N PRO A 78 7.14 0.32 5.11
CA PRO A 78 6.66 -0.82 5.90
C PRO A 78 6.86 -0.63 7.42
N ASP A 79 7.94 0.02 7.82
CA ASP A 79 8.24 0.29 9.25
C ASP A 79 7.55 1.54 9.83
N SER A 80 6.67 2.23 9.08
CA SER A 80 6.08 3.50 9.52
C SER A 80 4.90 3.32 10.48
N ALA A 81 4.29 2.14 10.54
CA ALA A 81 3.04 1.92 11.29
C ALA A 81 3.18 2.11 12.82
N ALA A 82 4.40 2.06 13.36
CA ALA A 82 4.69 2.28 14.79
C ALA A 82 5.27 3.67 15.13
N LYS A 83 5.48 4.54 14.14
CA LYS A 83 6.02 5.89 14.37
C LYS A 83 5.04 6.93 13.84
N THR A 84 4.08 7.31 14.68
CA THR A 84 3.45 8.63 14.60
C THR A 84 4.54 9.68 14.87
N THR A 85 5.39 9.96 13.90
CA THR A 85 6.38 11.02 13.98
C THR A 85 5.63 12.34 13.90
N ASN A 86 5.43 12.95 15.07
CA ASN A 86 5.14 14.37 15.22
C ASN A 86 6.34 15.21 14.74
N ASN A 87 6.66 15.15 13.44
CA ASN A 87 7.64 16.04 12.84
C ASN A 87 6.93 17.30 12.34
N SER A 88 6.60 18.18 13.29
CA SER A 88 6.36 19.60 13.01
C SER A 88 7.69 20.30 12.71
N GLY A 89 8.29 19.98 11.57
CA GLY A 89 9.44 20.70 11.02
C GLY A 89 8.97 21.88 10.19
N HIS A 90 9.14 23.09 10.72
CA HIS A 90 9.08 24.41 10.07
C HIS A 90 8.22 24.48 8.78
N ARG A 91 6.89 24.60 8.96
CA ARG A 91 5.93 24.78 7.88
C ARG A 91 6.18 26.13 7.20
N SER A 92 6.66 26.12 5.95
CA SER A 92 6.51 27.26 5.03
C SER A 92 5.01 27.62 4.97
N PRO A 93 4.61 28.90 4.77
CA PRO A 93 3.19 29.29 4.73
C PRO A 93 2.53 28.81 3.43
N GLU A 94 2.52 27.51 3.16
CA GLU A 94 1.71 26.92 2.12
C GLU A 94 0.28 26.71 2.63
N ASN A 95 -0.69 27.09 1.80
CA ASN A 95 -2.10 26.84 2.05
C ASN A 95 -2.34 25.32 2.26
N PRO A 96 -2.94 24.89 3.38
CA PRO A 96 -3.18 23.47 3.67
C PRO A 96 -3.97 22.77 2.55
N THR A 97 -4.86 23.50 1.87
CA THR A 97 -5.63 22.99 0.73
C THR A 97 -4.74 22.64 -0.46
N VAL A 98 -3.73 23.46 -0.76
CA VAL A 98 -2.79 23.22 -1.86
C VAL A 98 -1.93 21.99 -1.58
N SER A 99 -1.46 21.83 -0.34
CA SER A 99 -0.71 20.64 0.08
C SER A 99 -1.55 19.36 -0.05
N LEU A 100 -2.83 19.40 0.35
CA LEU A 100 -3.76 18.29 0.20
C LEU A 100 -3.98 17.93 -1.28
N MET A 101 -4.21 18.93 -2.14
CA MET A 101 -4.39 18.72 -3.58
C MET A 101 -3.15 18.09 -4.24
N LYS A 102 -1.94 18.54 -3.87
CA LYS A 102 -0.67 17.95 -4.35
C LYS A 102 -0.53 16.48 -3.90
N LYS A 103 -0.84 16.17 -2.64
CA LYS A 103 -0.84 14.79 -2.13
C LYS A 103 -1.86 13.91 -2.85
N ARG A 104 -3.06 14.42 -3.08
CA ARG A 104 -4.10 13.73 -3.85
C ARG A 104 -3.63 13.42 -5.26
N PHE A 105 -3.09 14.42 -5.97
CA PHE A 105 -2.54 14.24 -7.32
C PHE A 105 -1.44 13.18 -7.36
N LEU A 106 -0.53 13.17 -6.38
CA LEU A 106 0.50 12.13 -6.25
C LEU A 106 -0.12 10.74 -6.10
N VAL A 107 -1.06 10.57 -5.17
CA VAL A 107 -1.71 9.27 -4.92
C VAL A 107 -2.44 8.77 -6.18
N GLU A 108 -3.21 9.63 -6.83
CA GLU A 108 -3.94 9.30 -8.06
C GLU A 108 -2.98 8.92 -9.21
N THR A 109 -1.87 9.65 -9.34
CA THR A 109 -0.83 9.34 -10.33
C THR A 109 -0.13 8.03 -10.03
N LEU A 110 0.20 7.74 -8.75
CA LEU A 110 0.78 6.46 -8.36
C LEU A 110 -0.13 5.30 -8.76
N VAL A 111 -1.44 5.42 -8.51
CA VAL A 111 -2.42 4.40 -8.89
C VAL A 111 -2.48 4.22 -10.42
N SER A 112 -2.42 5.31 -11.18
CA SER A 112 -2.52 5.26 -12.66
C SER A 112 -1.31 4.58 -13.32
N VAL A 113 -0.14 4.60 -12.66
CA VAL A 113 1.09 3.99 -13.18
C VAL A 113 1.38 2.58 -12.65
N LEU A 114 0.55 2.04 -11.74
CA LEU A 114 0.75 0.69 -11.22
C LEU A 114 0.70 -0.35 -12.35
N PRO A 115 1.65 -1.31 -12.40
CA PRO A 115 1.63 -2.39 -13.39
C PRO A 115 0.32 -3.18 -13.30
N PRO A 116 -0.33 -3.51 -14.43
CA PRO A 116 -1.58 -4.27 -14.44
C PRO A 116 -1.41 -5.75 -14.06
N GLU A 117 -0.18 -6.26 -14.08
CA GLU A 117 0.13 -7.65 -13.83
C GLU A 117 -0.11 -8.02 -12.35
N VAL A 118 -0.65 -9.23 -12.16
CA VAL A 118 -0.90 -9.83 -10.84
C VAL A 118 0.44 -10.02 -10.13
N ASP A 119 0.49 -9.73 -8.83
CA ASP A 119 1.69 -9.82 -7.96
C ASP A 119 2.84 -8.86 -8.26
N ALA A 120 2.74 -7.98 -9.27
CA ALA A 120 3.80 -7.01 -9.58
C ALA A 120 4.04 -6.00 -8.46
N VAL A 121 3.06 -5.80 -7.57
CA VAL A 121 3.09 -4.85 -6.46
C VAL A 121 2.58 -5.53 -5.18
N PRO A 122 3.28 -5.43 -4.04
CA PRO A 122 2.85 -6.05 -2.80
C PRO A 122 1.46 -5.60 -2.32
N CYS A 123 0.66 -6.52 -1.82
CA CYS A 123 -0.68 -6.23 -1.27
C CYS A 123 -0.65 -5.19 -0.14
N SER A 124 0.33 -5.29 0.77
CA SER A 124 0.54 -4.33 1.86
C SER A 124 0.79 -2.91 1.37
N PHE A 125 1.51 -2.74 0.25
CA PHE A 125 1.69 -1.43 -0.36
C PHE A 125 0.37 -0.88 -0.91
N MET A 126 -0.41 -1.71 -1.62
CA MET A 126 -1.70 -1.29 -2.16
C MET A 126 -2.70 -0.91 -1.07
N LEU A 127 -2.75 -1.65 0.04
CA LEU A 127 -3.58 -1.34 1.22
C LEU A 127 -3.20 0.00 1.85
N ARG A 128 -1.90 0.26 2.03
CA ARG A 128 -1.41 1.55 2.54
C ARG A 128 -1.67 2.69 1.57
N LEU A 129 -1.54 2.44 0.26
CA LEU A 129 -1.89 3.42 -0.78
C LEU A 129 -3.40 3.72 -0.78
N LEU A 130 -4.25 2.72 -0.56
CA LEU A 130 -5.70 2.90 -0.40
C LEU A 130 -6.03 3.72 0.86
N ARG A 131 -5.35 3.45 1.99
CA ARG A 131 -5.45 4.26 3.20
C ARG A 131 -5.13 5.73 2.90
N SER A 132 -4.03 6.01 2.21
CA SER A 132 -3.68 7.36 1.77
C SER A 132 -4.72 7.96 0.81
N ALA A 133 -5.24 7.18 -0.14
CA ALA A 133 -6.25 7.61 -1.11
C ALA A 133 -7.57 8.01 -0.43
N ASN A 134 -7.97 7.30 0.62
CA ASN A 134 -9.13 7.65 1.43
C ASN A 134 -8.87 8.93 2.24
N LEU A 135 -7.72 9.03 2.90
CA LEU A 135 -7.32 10.21 3.68
C LEU A 135 -7.30 11.50 2.84
N VAL A 136 -6.74 11.46 1.63
CA VAL A 136 -6.62 12.64 0.76
C VAL A 136 -7.86 12.91 -0.10
N GLY A 137 -8.89 12.07 0.00
CA GLY A 137 -10.10 12.25 -0.78
C GLY A 137 -9.93 12.00 -2.28
N ALA A 138 -9.11 11.02 -2.69
CA ALA A 138 -8.87 10.67 -4.10
C ALA A 138 -10.17 10.35 -4.88
N GLU A 139 -10.17 10.49 -6.20
CA GLU A 139 -11.37 10.22 -6.99
C GLU A 139 -11.85 8.75 -6.85
N PRO A 140 -13.17 8.47 -6.82
CA PRO A 140 -13.69 7.12 -6.65
C PRO A 140 -13.13 6.08 -7.63
N GLY A 141 -12.78 6.47 -8.86
CA GLY A 141 -12.19 5.58 -9.86
C GLY A 141 -10.86 4.96 -9.40
N TYR A 142 -9.95 5.78 -8.84
CA TYR A 142 -8.66 5.30 -8.33
C TYR A 142 -8.81 4.38 -7.12
N ARG A 143 -9.75 4.70 -6.22
CA ARG A 143 -10.05 3.83 -5.07
C ARG A 143 -10.64 2.50 -5.51
N ALA A 144 -11.58 2.51 -6.46
CA ALA A 144 -12.21 1.30 -6.98
C ALA A 144 -11.20 0.38 -7.68
N GLU A 145 -10.23 0.94 -8.40
CA GLU A 145 -9.14 0.18 -9.03
C GLU A 145 -8.21 -0.45 -7.97
N LEU A 146 -7.85 0.28 -6.91
CA LEU A 146 -7.10 -0.29 -5.78
C LEU A 146 -7.88 -1.42 -5.09
N GLU A 147 -9.14 -1.20 -4.75
CA GLU A 147 -9.99 -2.22 -4.13
C GLU A 147 -10.10 -3.47 -5.01
N LYS A 148 -10.22 -3.30 -6.33
CA LYS A 148 -10.25 -4.40 -7.29
C LYS A 148 -8.97 -5.23 -7.18
N ARG A 149 -7.79 -4.61 -7.25
CA ARG A 149 -6.50 -5.31 -7.17
C ARG A 149 -6.27 -5.96 -5.81
N ILE A 150 -6.53 -5.24 -4.73
CA ILE A 150 -6.43 -5.76 -3.36
C ILE A 150 -7.34 -6.97 -3.17
N GLY A 151 -8.56 -6.95 -3.73
CA GLY A 151 -9.46 -8.09 -3.70
C GLY A 151 -8.85 -9.37 -4.29
N HIS A 152 -7.96 -9.28 -5.28
CA HIS A 152 -7.28 -10.45 -5.85
C HIS A 152 -6.15 -10.99 -4.95
N HIS A 153 -5.57 -10.14 -4.10
CA HIS A 153 -4.43 -10.46 -3.23
C HIS A 153 -4.79 -10.42 -1.74
N LEU A 154 -6.07 -10.51 -1.40
CA LEU A 154 -6.52 -10.34 -0.01
C LEU A 154 -5.98 -11.46 0.90
N ASP A 155 -5.69 -12.64 0.35
CA ASP A 155 -5.07 -13.76 1.07
C ASP A 155 -3.59 -13.50 1.45
N GLN A 156 -2.97 -12.46 0.88
CA GLN A 156 -1.62 -12.01 1.20
C GLN A 156 -1.61 -10.82 2.17
N ALA A 157 -2.78 -10.29 2.54
CA ALA A 157 -2.87 -9.12 3.42
C ALA A 157 -2.59 -9.49 4.89
N SER A 158 -2.02 -8.53 5.62
CA SER A 158 -1.91 -8.59 7.07
C SER A 158 -3.11 -7.90 7.73
N LEU A 159 -3.40 -8.25 8.99
CA LEU A 159 -4.42 -7.56 9.77
C LEU A 159 -4.09 -6.06 9.90
N GLU A 160 -2.84 -5.74 10.21
CA GLU A 160 -2.35 -4.37 10.41
C GLU A 160 -2.58 -3.46 9.19
N ASP A 161 -2.34 -3.96 7.99
CA ASP A 161 -2.58 -3.23 6.75
C ASP A 161 -4.09 -3.05 6.48
N LEU A 162 -4.92 -4.00 6.91
CA LEU A 162 -6.37 -4.00 6.73
C LEU A 162 -7.11 -3.07 7.70
N LEU A 163 -6.51 -2.69 8.84
CA LEU A 163 -7.04 -1.70 9.79
C LEU A 163 -6.98 -0.29 9.18
N ILE A 164 -7.86 -0.01 8.23
CA ILE A 164 -7.97 1.29 7.55
C ILE A 164 -9.00 2.16 8.28
N PRO A 165 -8.63 3.36 8.76
CA PRO A 165 -9.57 4.26 9.43
C PRO A 165 -10.72 4.70 8.52
N ALA A 166 -11.88 4.91 9.11
CA ALA A 166 -12.99 5.56 8.43
C ALA A 166 -12.74 7.08 8.37
N PHE A 167 -12.66 7.65 7.16
CA PHE A 167 -12.45 9.09 6.96
C PHE A 167 -13.77 9.85 6.68
N SER A 168 -14.92 9.19 6.87
CA SER A 168 -16.24 9.81 6.73
C SER A 168 -16.74 10.33 8.07
N HIS A 169 -17.24 11.57 8.07
CA HIS A 169 -17.87 12.20 9.24
C HIS A 169 -19.23 11.57 9.61
N THR A 170 -19.76 10.68 8.76
CA THR A 170 -21.00 9.94 9.01
C THR A 170 -20.77 8.51 9.50
N CYS A 171 -19.51 8.07 9.63
CA CYS A 171 -19.20 6.71 10.07
C CYS A 171 -19.33 6.60 11.59
N GLY A 172 -20.05 5.59 12.06
CA GLY A 172 -20.15 5.29 13.49
C GLY A 172 -18.86 4.66 14.04
N THR A 173 -18.13 3.93 13.20
CA THR A 173 -16.93 3.17 13.57
C THR A 173 -15.64 3.94 13.30
N LEU A 174 -14.59 3.61 14.06
CA LEU A 174 -13.22 4.09 13.84
C LEU A 174 -12.58 3.51 12.58
N LEU A 175 -12.96 2.28 12.22
CA LEU A 175 -12.44 1.54 11.07
C LEU A 175 -13.49 1.44 9.96
N ASP A 176 -13.04 1.40 8.70
CA ASP A 176 -13.92 1.29 7.54
C ASP A 176 -14.35 -0.17 7.30
N VAL A 177 -15.35 -0.62 8.06
CA VAL A 177 -15.92 -1.98 7.97
C VAL A 177 -16.54 -2.23 6.59
N SER A 178 -17.18 -1.21 6.03
CA SER A 178 -17.77 -1.27 4.69
C SER A 178 -16.73 -1.51 3.59
N LEU A 179 -15.54 -0.92 3.73
CA LEU A 179 -14.41 -1.21 2.85
C LEU A 179 -13.99 -2.68 2.94
N VAL A 180 -13.77 -3.21 4.14
CA VAL A 180 -13.34 -4.61 4.31
C VAL A 180 -14.37 -5.59 3.75
N LEU A 181 -15.66 -5.33 3.98
CA LEU A 181 -16.74 -6.11 3.37
C LEU A 181 -16.67 -6.10 1.84
N ARG A 182 -16.40 -4.94 1.21
CA ARG A 182 -16.23 -4.83 -0.24
C ARG A 182 -14.99 -5.59 -0.72
N LEU A 183 -13.88 -5.55 0.01
CA LEU A 183 -12.67 -6.31 -0.33
C LEU A 183 -12.92 -7.82 -0.27
N VAL A 184 -13.57 -8.31 0.78
CA VAL A 184 -13.95 -9.73 0.92
C VAL A 184 -14.89 -10.16 -0.22
N LYS A 185 -15.90 -9.34 -0.55
CA LYS A 185 -16.80 -9.63 -1.68
C LYS A 185 -16.04 -9.67 -3.00
N ARG A 186 -15.12 -8.74 -3.26
CA ARG A 186 -14.28 -8.72 -4.47
C ARG A 186 -13.39 -9.95 -4.55
N PHE A 187 -12.79 -10.35 -3.43
CA PHE A 187 -12.07 -11.62 -3.35
C PHE A 187 -13.01 -12.74 -3.78
N LEU A 188 -14.20 -12.85 -3.20
CA LEU A 188 -15.17 -13.92 -3.51
C LEU A 188 -15.75 -13.88 -4.93
N SER A 189 -15.85 -12.72 -5.58
CA SER A 189 -16.33 -12.61 -6.96
C SER A 189 -15.33 -13.11 -8.02
N LEU A 190 -14.07 -13.36 -7.66
CA LEU A 190 -13.09 -13.92 -8.59
C LEU A 190 -13.41 -15.40 -8.91
N GLU A 191 -13.28 -15.82 -10.17
CA GLU A 191 -13.66 -17.18 -10.61
C GLU A 191 -13.05 -18.27 -9.71
N GLU A 192 -13.86 -19.25 -9.32
CA GLU A 192 -13.54 -20.31 -8.35
C GLU A 192 -12.29 -21.13 -8.73
N GLY A 193 -11.92 -21.17 -10.01
CA GLY A 193 -10.71 -21.83 -10.50
C GLY A 193 -9.38 -21.16 -10.11
N ILE A 194 -9.40 -19.89 -9.69
CA ILE A 194 -8.19 -19.12 -9.31
C ILE A 194 -7.92 -19.22 -7.81
N LYS A 195 -8.93 -19.55 -6.99
CA LYS A 195 -8.78 -19.65 -5.54
C LYS A 195 -8.47 -21.08 -5.13
N ASN A 196 -7.22 -21.32 -4.79
CA ASN A 196 -6.92 -22.51 -4.01
C ASN A 196 -7.62 -22.41 -2.62
N GLY A 197 -8.05 -23.54 -2.07
CA GLY A 197 -8.72 -23.57 -0.75
C GLY A 197 -7.87 -22.93 0.35
N THR A 198 -6.54 -22.92 0.19
CA THR A 198 -5.61 -22.25 1.11
C THR A 198 -5.82 -20.74 1.17
N ALA A 199 -6.00 -20.05 0.04
CA ALA A 199 -6.25 -18.62 -0.02
C ALA A 199 -7.57 -18.27 0.67
N LEU A 200 -8.61 -19.07 0.42
CA LEU A 200 -9.91 -18.88 1.07
C LEU A 200 -9.82 -19.02 2.60
N VAL A 201 -9.09 -20.02 3.09
CA VAL A 201 -8.85 -20.20 4.54
C VAL A 201 -8.06 -19.02 5.14
N LYS A 202 -7.07 -18.48 4.42
CA LYS A 202 -6.33 -17.28 4.88
C LYS A 202 -7.24 -16.06 4.99
N VAL A 203 -8.07 -15.81 3.98
CA VAL A 203 -9.03 -14.68 4.00
C VAL A 203 -10.06 -14.86 5.11
N ALA A 204 -10.51 -16.07 5.39
CA ALA A 204 -11.40 -16.34 6.52
C ALA A 204 -10.76 -15.98 7.86
N LYS A 205 -9.53 -16.45 8.11
CA LYS A 205 -8.78 -16.10 9.33
C LYS A 205 -8.53 -14.60 9.46
N LEU A 206 -8.22 -13.93 8.35
CA LEU A 206 -8.02 -12.48 8.31
C LEU A 206 -9.32 -11.74 8.66
N THR A 207 -10.44 -12.16 8.08
CA THR A 207 -11.76 -11.57 8.32
C THR A 207 -12.22 -11.77 9.77
N ASP A 208 -12.05 -12.97 10.31
CA ASP A 208 -12.40 -13.26 11.71
C ASP A 208 -11.49 -12.48 12.70
N SER A 209 -10.21 -12.28 12.35
CA SER A 209 -9.31 -11.45 13.14
C SER A 209 -9.71 -9.97 13.09
N TYR A 210 -10.08 -9.47 11.92
CA TYR A 210 -10.60 -8.12 11.77
C TYR A 210 -11.91 -7.92 12.55
N LEU A 211 -12.84 -8.87 12.47
CA LEU A 211 -14.09 -8.85 13.24
C LEU A 211 -13.83 -8.75 14.74
N ALA A 212 -12.84 -9.47 15.26
CA ALA A 212 -12.47 -9.38 16.67
C ALA A 212 -11.93 -7.99 17.06
N GLU A 213 -11.19 -7.31 16.17
CA GLU A 213 -10.70 -5.94 16.40
C GLU A 213 -11.83 -4.90 16.33
N VAL A 214 -12.80 -5.03 15.42
CA VAL A 214 -13.92 -4.07 15.33
C VAL A 214 -15.03 -4.35 16.33
N ALA A 215 -15.12 -5.55 16.89
CA ALA A 215 -16.18 -5.93 17.83
C ALA A 215 -16.21 -5.08 19.10
N ILE A 216 -15.08 -4.46 19.49
CA ILE A 216 -15.02 -3.56 20.65
C ILE A 216 -15.54 -2.14 20.33
N ASP A 217 -15.79 -1.83 19.06
CA ASP A 217 -16.24 -0.52 18.63
C ASP A 217 -17.75 -0.38 18.86
N SER A 218 -18.15 0.55 19.71
CA SER A 218 -19.56 0.80 20.03
C SER A 218 -20.37 1.37 18.85
N GLY A 219 -19.70 1.86 17.82
CA GLY A 219 -20.31 2.29 16.58
C GLY A 219 -20.62 1.15 15.61
N LEU A 220 -20.13 -0.07 15.85
CA LEU A 220 -20.35 -1.22 14.97
C LEU A 220 -21.80 -1.72 15.09
N THR A 221 -22.55 -1.64 13.99
CA THR A 221 -23.92 -2.12 13.97
C THR A 221 -24.00 -3.64 13.83
N VAL A 222 -25.10 -4.23 14.33
CA VAL A 222 -25.36 -5.68 14.18
C VAL A 222 -25.38 -6.07 12.71
N GLN A 223 -25.96 -5.23 11.85
CA GLN A 223 -26.05 -5.47 10.41
C GLN A 223 -24.68 -5.52 9.74
N GLU A 224 -23.74 -4.63 10.12
CA GLU A 224 -22.37 -4.65 9.61
C GLU A 224 -21.59 -5.87 10.09
N PHE A 225 -21.74 -6.23 11.37
CA PHE A 225 -21.13 -7.42 11.95
C PHE A 225 -21.62 -8.69 11.22
N GLU A 226 -22.93 -8.88 11.11
CA GLU A 226 -23.54 -10.03 10.43
C GLU A 226 -23.15 -10.10 8.95
N ALA A 227 -23.17 -8.96 8.24
CA ALA A 227 -22.82 -8.90 6.83
C ALA A 227 -21.37 -9.34 6.58
N LEU A 228 -20.43 -8.99 7.46
CA LEU A 228 -19.04 -9.39 7.34
C LEU A 228 -18.80 -10.83 7.81
N ALA A 229 -19.39 -11.22 8.95
CA ALA A 229 -19.31 -12.59 9.47
C ALA A 229 -19.85 -13.63 8.48
N GLY A 230 -20.97 -13.30 7.81
CA GLY A 230 -21.63 -14.13 6.82
C GLY A 230 -21.15 -13.95 5.38
N ALA A 231 -20.13 -13.13 5.13
CA ALA A 231 -19.66 -12.86 3.76
C ALA A 231 -19.01 -14.09 3.11
N LEU A 232 -18.36 -14.94 3.90
CA LEU A 232 -17.58 -16.09 3.43
C LEU A 232 -18.41 -17.39 3.39
N PRO A 233 -18.13 -18.31 2.44
CA PRO A 233 -18.81 -19.59 2.39
C PRO A 233 -18.44 -20.48 3.59
N PHE A 234 -19.34 -21.37 3.99
CA PHE A 234 -19.18 -22.20 5.19
C PHE A 234 -17.88 -23.04 5.21
N HIS A 235 -17.43 -23.53 4.05
CA HIS A 235 -16.21 -24.33 3.95
C HIS A 235 -14.91 -23.50 4.00
N ALA A 236 -14.99 -22.17 4.07
CA ALA A 236 -13.82 -21.31 4.22
C ALA A 236 -13.18 -21.42 5.62
N ARG A 237 -13.99 -21.79 6.62
CA ARG A 237 -13.54 -21.93 8.01
C ARG A 237 -13.26 -23.41 8.31
N MET A 238 -12.03 -23.69 8.70
CA MET A 238 -11.66 -25.00 9.25
C MET A 238 -12.06 -25.13 10.72
N THR A 239 -12.12 -23.99 11.41
CA THR A 239 -12.47 -23.83 12.83
C THR A 239 -13.17 -22.49 13.00
N ASP A 240 -14.22 -22.45 13.82
CA ASP A 240 -15.01 -21.22 14.05
C ASP A 240 -14.55 -20.43 15.29
N ASP A 241 -13.48 -20.85 15.97
CA ASP A 241 -12.97 -20.22 17.19
C ASP A 241 -12.74 -18.71 17.06
N GLY A 242 -12.20 -18.27 15.90
CA GLY A 242 -11.96 -16.86 15.60
C GLY A 242 -13.27 -16.06 15.52
N LEU A 243 -14.27 -16.61 14.83
CA LEU A 243 -15.59 -16.01 14.71
C LEU A 243 -16.32 -15.99 16.06
N TYR A 244 -16.31 -17.09 16.81
CA TYR A 244 -16.91 -17.15 18.14
C TYR A 244 -16.28 -16.14 19.11
N ARG A 245 -14.96 -15.96 19.05
CA ARG A 245 -14.27 -14.91 19.82
C ARG A 245 -14.77 -13.52 19.46
N ALA A 246 -14.92 -13.22 18.16
CA ALA A 246 -15.45 -11.92 17.72
C ALA A 246 -16.90 -11.70 18.20
N VAL A 247 -17.74 -12.74 18.16
CA VAL A 247 -19.13 -12.70 18.67
C VAL A 247 -19.16 -12.46 20.18
N ASP A 248 -18.35 -13.19 20.95
CA ASP A 248 -18.25 -13.02 22.40
C ASP A 248 -17.76 -11.61 22.78
N THR A 249 -16.82 -11.03 22.01
CA THR A 249 -16.39 -9.65 22.19
C THR A 249 -17.50 -8.65 21.86
N TYR A 250 -18.28 -8.89 20.80
CA TYR A 250 -19.33 -7.97 20.34
C TYR A 250 -20.55 -7.93 21.28
N LEU A 251 -20.84 -9.04 21.96
CA LEU A 251 -21.99 -9.16 22.87
C LEU A 251 -21.72 -8.70 24.31
N LYS A 252 -20.46 -8.33 24.62
CA LYS A 252 -20.07 -7.79 25.94
C LYS A 252 -20.32 -6.31 26.03
#